data_AF-A0A8T5JB08-F1
#
_entry.id   AF-A0A8T5JB08-F1
#
_cell.length_a   1.000
_cell.length_b   1.000
_cell.length_c   1.000
_cell.angle_alpha   90.00
_cell.angle_beta   90.00
_cell.angle_gamma   90.00
#
_symmetry.space_group_name_H-M   'P 1'
#
loop_
_entity.id
_entity.type
_entity.pdbx_description
1 polymer ?
#
loop_
_entity_poly.entity_id
_entity_poly.type
_entity_poly.pdbx_seq_one_letter_code
_entity_poly.pdbx_strand_id
1 'polypeptide(L)'
;MSPDDTMVDERLSVFDDEPDLNDWFEIICGSMMAVIGVFQLISPGNLVDPDVMRWFASAVTISGLVWVAHGLKDMAIKEVRKSIVLLEMGSRQGSVDFGLIRDVILNPDTYTEFLVKEYENAYSDGVITDEELSELKAIQKALGISDEEAAKMAVRGAVKSAIADGKVSDEEREMIDEAAKNLSKAKRTKLGKALDSGKITDEVEKILQSLDD
;
A
#
# COMPACT_ATOMS: atom_id res chain seq x y z
N MET A 1 18.65 18.68 -0.35
CA MET A 1 17.37 18.11 0.10
C MET A 1 17.28 16.71 -0.44
N SER A 2 16.98 15.74 0.42
CA SER A 2 16.76 14.35 0.00
C SER A 2 15.48 14.28 -0.84
N PRO A 3 15.33 13.32 -1.79
CA PRO A 3 14.06 13.09 -2.49
C PRO A 3 12.87 12.91 -1.53
N ASP A 4 13.15 12.35 -0.35
CA ASP A 4 12.16 12.15 0.70
C ASP A 4 11.71 13.47 1.34
N ASP A 5 12.63 14.42 1.53
CA ASP A 5 12.33 15.75 2.08
C ASP A 5 11.36 16.49 1.13
N THR A 6 11.61 16.42 -0.17
CA THR A 6 10.75 17.09 -1.17
C THR A 6 9.33 16.51 -1.23
N MET A 7 9.18 15.21 -0.99
CA MET A 7 7.87 14.54 -1.01
C MET A 7 7.09 14.76 0.30
N VAL A 8 7.81 14.90 1.42
CA VAL A 8 7.23 15.33 2.70
C VAL A 8 6.75 16.78 2.59
N ASP A 9 7.58 17.68 2.06
CA ASP A 9 7.24 19.10 1.90
C ASP A 9 6.04 19.30 0.95
N GLU A 10 5.94 18.53 -0.15
CA GLU A 10 4.79 18.59 -1.05
C GLU A 10 3.47 18.18 -0.35
N ARG A 11 3.50 17.16 0.52
CA ARG A 11 2.31 16.77 1.30
C ARG A 11 1.98 17.73 2.43
N LEU A 12 2.99 18.33 3.06
CA LEU A 12 2.80 19.35 4.11
C LEU A 12 2.34 20.69 3.53
N SER A 13 2.69 21.00 2.28
CA SER A 13 2.25 22.21 1.57
C SER A 13 0.74 22.29 1.35
N VAL A 14 0.06 21.14 1.28
CA VAL A 14 -1.41 21.06 1.21
C VAL A 14 -2.06 21.56 2.51
N PHE A 15 -1.32 21.57 3.62
CA PHE A 15 -1.85 21.92 4.92
C PHE A 15 -1.33 23.26 5.49
N ASP A 16 -0.50 24.03 4.76
CA ASP A 16 0.14 25.26 5.27
C ASP A 16 0.82 25.05 6.66
N ASP A 17 1.33 23.85 6.92
CA ASP A 17 1.64 23.35 8.28
C ASP A 17 3.11 23.51 8.71
N GLU A 18 3.90 24.33 8.02
CA GLU A 18 5.24 24.66 8.51
C GLU A 18 5.16 25.52 9.79
N PRO A 19 6.07 25.32 10.78
CA PRO A 19 6.25 26.28 11.86
C PRO A 19 6.64 27.60 11.20
N ASP A 20 5.68 28.48 11.08
CA ASP A 20 5.79 29.63 10.21
C ASP A 20 6.44 30.78 10.96
N LEU A 21 6.82 31.80 10.19
CA LEU A 21 7.36 33.02 10.77
C LEU A 21 6.36 33.67 11.74
N ASN A 22 5.06 33.36 11.62
CA ASN A 22 4.04 33.82 12.53
C ASN A 22 4.15 33.16 13.92
N ASP A 23 4.21 31.82 14.03
CA ASP A 23 4.36 31.12 15.33
C ASP A 23 5.61 31.58 16.09
N TRP A 24 6.73 31.73 15.38
CA TRP A 24 7.98 32.24 15.96
C TRP A 24 7.87 33.70 16.39
N PHE A 25 7.19 34.52 15.60
CA PHE A 25 6.93 35.92 15.94
C PHE A 25 6.06 36.04 17.20
N GLU A 26 5.02 35.22 17.32
CA GLU A 26 4.15 35.16 18.50
C GLU A 26 4.92 34.78 19.77
N ILE A 27 5.81 33.77 19.68
CA ILE A 27 6.66 33.38 20.81
C ILE A 27 7.64 34.50 21.17
N ILE A 28 8.32 35.10 20.20
CA ILE A 28 9.33 36.15 20.46
C ILE A 28 8.66 37.42 21.02
N CYS A 29 7.58 37.89 20.40
CA CYS A 29 6.86 39.09 20.82
C CYS A 29 6.15 38.87 22.16
N GLY A 30 5.50 37.72 22.36
CA GLY A 30 4.89 37.37 23.64
C GLY A 30 5.91 37.28 24.77
N SER A 31 7.09 36.69 24.51
CA SER A 31 8.18 36.60 25.48
C SER A 31 8.73 37.99 25.84
N MET A 32 8.91 38.85 24.83
CA MET A 32 9.37 40.22 25.02
C MET A 32 8.35 41.04 25.85
N MET A 33 7.06 40.92 25.54
CA MET A 33 5.98 41.54 26.33
C MET A 33 5.97 41.06 27.78
N ALA A 34 6.15 39.76 28.00
CA ALA A 34 6.20 39.18 29.34
C ALA A 34 7.36 39.76 30.16
N VAL A 35 8.56 39.83 29.56
CA VAL A 35 9.77 40.39 30.19
C VAL A 35 9.61 41.88 30.49
N ILE A 36 9.08 42.66 29.53
CA ILE A 36 8.84 44.09 29.72
C ILE A 36 7.83 44.33 30.85
N GLY A 37 6.74 43.55 30.91
CA GLY A 37 5.76 43.65 31.98
C GLY A 37 6.37 43.28 33.35
N VAL A 38 7.19 42.22 33.43
CA VAL A 38 7.87 41.85 34.68
C VAL A 38 8.84 42.94 35.13
N PHE A 39 9.57 43.55 34.20
CA PHE A 39 10.47 44.66 34.50
C PHE A 39 9.70 45.87 35.08
N GLN A 40 8.54 46.21 34.51
CA GLN A 40 7.71 47.32 34.98
C GLN A 40 6.96 47.01 36.28
N LEU A 41 6.75 45.75 36.63
CA LEU A 41 6.25 45.36 37.95
C LEU A 41 7.29 45.66 39.06
N ILE A 42 8.56 45.39 38.77
CA ILE A 42 9.68 45.59 39.72
C ILE A 42 10.06 47.08 39.79
N SER A 43 10.11 47.75 38.63
CA SER A 43 10.57 49.13 38.48
C SER A 43 9.58 49.96 37.66
N PRO A 44 8.43 50.38 38.24
CA PRO A 44 7.32 51.03 37.51
C PRO A 44 7.61 52.43 36.94
N GLY A 45 8.83 52.95 37.03
CA GLY A 45 9.18 54.28 36.53
C GLY A 45 8.34 55.42 37.14
N ASN A 46 8.34 56.59 36.49
CA ASN A 46 7.65 57.80 36.95
C ASN A 46 6.67 58.37 35.89
N LEU A 47 6.30 57.60 34.87
CA LEU A 47 5.43 58.09 33.79
C LEU A 47 3.96 58.19 34.21
N VAL A 48 3.52 57.31 35.12
CA VAL A 48 2.17 57.24 35.67
C VAL A 48 2.28 56.91 37.15
N ASP A 49 1.18 57.01 37.90
CA ASP A 49 1.11 56.50 39.27
C ASP A 49 1.63 55.04 39.35
N PRO A 50 2.56 54.75 40.28
CA PRO A 50 3.20 53.43 40.36
C PRO A 50 2.23 52.26 40.52
N ASP A 51 1.10 52.45 41.20
CA ASP A 51 0.13 51.38 41.42
C ASP A 51 -0.65 51.12 40.14
N VAL A 52 -1.02 52.16 39.40
CA VAL A 52 -1.65 52.03 38.07
C VAL A 52 -0.70 51.36 37.07
N MET A 53 0.58 51.75 37.09
CA MET A 53 1.59 51.17 36.20
C MET A 53 1.81 49.68 36.48
N ARG A 54 1.79 49.27 37.76
CA ARG A 54 1.88 47.84 38.14
C ARG A 54 0.69 47.03 37.67
N TRP A 55 -0.52 47.57 37.77
CA TRP A 55 -1.71 46.91 37.21
C TRP A 55 -1.60 46.74 35.69
N PHE A 56 -1.18 47.78 34.97
CA PHE A 56 -0.96 47.69 33.53
C PHE A 56 0.16 46.69 33.18
N ALA A 57 1.28 46.72 33.91
CA ALA A 57 2.39 45.80 33.73
C ALA A 57 1.96 44.34 33.96
N SER A 58 1.12 44.08 34.97
CA SER A 58 0.56 42.74 35.21
C SER A 58 -0.29 42.24 34.04
N ALA A 59 -1.11 43.12 33.44
CA ALA A 59 -1.94 42.78 32.29
C ALA A 59 -1.08 42.48 31.05
N VAL A 60 -0.03 43.27 30.81
CA VAL A 60 0.93 43.05 29.71
C VAL A 60 1.70 41.74 29.91
N THR A 61 2.13 41.42 31.14
CA THR A 61 2.80 40.16 31.43
C THR A 61 1.91 38.95 31.15
N ILE A 62 0.66 38.96 31.65
CA ILE A 62 -0.27 37.85 31.43
C ILE A 62 -0.59 37.70 29.93
N SER A 63 -0.81 38.82 29.23
CA SER A 63 -1.08 38.79 27.79
C SER A 63 0.11 38.21 27.01
N GLY A 64 1.34 38.59 27.36
CA GLY A 64 2.55 38.03 26.76
C GLY A 64 2.67 36.52 26.99
N LEU A 65 2.40 36.04 28.21
CA LEU A 65 2.42 34.62 28.53
C LEU A 65 1.36 33.81 27.78
N VAL A 66 0.15 34.35 27.64
CA VAL A 66 -0.93 33.72 26.86
C VAL A 66 -0.53 33.61 25.38
N TRP A 67 0.10 34.66 24.84
CA TRP A 67 0.53 34.67 23.45
C TRP A 67 1.66 33.65 23.19
N VAL A 68 2.66 33.57 24.08
CA VAL A 68 3.70 32.52 24.02
C VAL A 68 3.10 31.12 24.09
N ALA A 69 2.14 30.92 24.99
CA ALA A 69 1.47 29.63 25.14
C ALA A 69 0.69 29.25 23.87
N HIS A 70 0.13 30.23 23.17
CA HIS A 70 -0.56 29.99 21.90
C HIS A 70 0.42 29.56 20.79
N GLY A 71 1.49 30.33 20.56
CA GLY A 71 2.48 30.00 19.53
C GLY A 71 3.19 28.65 19.78
N LEU A 72 3.49 28.33 21.05
CA LEU A 72 4.04 27.01 21.40
C LEU A 72 3.07 25.87 21.15
N LYS A 73 1.77 26.07 21.42
CA LYS A 73 0.73 25.07 21.18
C LYS A 73 0.62 24.77 19.69
N ASP A 74 0.57 25.79 18.84
CA ASP A 74 0.36 25.61 17.41
C ASP A 74 1.59 24.98 16.76
N MET A 75 2.80 25.36 17.20
CA MET A 75 4.05 24.72 16.79
C MET A 75 4.09 23.22 17.17
N ALA A 76 3.66 22.86 18.39
CA ALA A 76 3.61 21.46 18.82
C ALA A 76 2.60 20.63 18.01
N ILE A 77 1.44 21.21 17.67
CA ILE A 77 0.45 20.55 16.81
C ILE A 77 1.02 20.29 15.42
N LYS A 78 1.71 21.28 14.85
CA LYS A 78 2.38 21.16 13.54
C LYS A 78 3.47 20.09 13.55
N GLU A 79 4.29 20.03 14.60
CA GLU A 79 5.33 19.00 14.74
C GLU A 79 4.75 17.58 14.90
N VAL A 80 3.72 17.41 15.72
CA VAL A 80 3.03 16.12 15.86
C VAL A 80 2.46 15.66 14.52
N ARG A 81 1.83 16.56 13.76
CA ARG A 81 1.31 16.20 12.44
C ARG A 81 2.41 15.83 11.46
N LYS A 82 3.51 16.59 11.41
CA LYS A 82 4.68 16.24 10.60
C LYS A 82 5.22 14.86 10.96
N SER A 83 5.26 14.52 12.26
CA SER A 83 5.69 13.20 12.72
C SER A 83 4.75 12.06 12.26
N ILE A 84 3.43 12.30 12.21
CA ILE A 84 2.45 11.33 11.70
C ILE A 84 2.64 11.11 10.21
N VAL A 85 2.80 12.19 9.43
CA VAL A 85 3.02 12.09 7.98
C VAL A 85 4.34 11.38 7.68
N LEU A 86 5.41 11.68 8.44
CA LEU A 86 6.69 11.00 8.32
C LEU A 86 6.58 9.51 8.65
N LEU A 87 5.85 9.17 9.72
CA LEU A 87 5.61 7.77 10.10
C LEU A 87 4.79 7.03 9.02
N GLU A 88 3.78 7.68 8.47
CA GLU A 88 2.97 7.12 7.38
C GLU A 88 3.82 6.92 6.11
N MET A 89 4.67 7.90 5.75
CA MET A 89 5.60 7.78 4.63
C MET A 89 6.64 6.69 4.88
N GLY A 90 7.20 6.60 6.09
CA GLY A 90 8.11 5.52 6.48
C GLY A 90 7.48 4.14 6.41
N SER A 91 6.16 4.03 6.64
CA SER A 91 5.42 2.78 6.47
C SER A 91 5.07 2.44 5.01
N ARG A 92 4.98 3.45 4.13
CA ARG A 92 4.54 3.29 2.72
C ARG A 92 5.68 3.32 1.70
N GLN A 93 6.87 3.79 2.07
CA GLN A 93 7.97 3.98 1.12
C GLN A 93 8.90 2.76 1.11
N GLY A 94 8.55 1.76 0.30
CA GLY A 94 9.46 0.71 -0.16
C GLY A 94 9.86 -0.36 0.87
N SER A 95 9.32 -0.35 2.08
CA SER A 95 9.51 -1.46 3.01
C SER A 95 8.70 -2.68 2.55
N VAL A 96 9.33 -3.83 2.56
CA VAL A 96 8.70 -5.12 2.24
C VAL A 96 7.44 -5.26 3.10
N ASP A 97 6.27 -5.42 2.47
CA ASP A 97 5.01 -5.55 3.19
C ASP A 97 4.97 -6.93 3.90
N PHE A 98 5.44 -6.94 5.15
CA PHE A 98 5.46 -8.13 5.98
C PHE A 98 4.05 -8.66 6.27
N GLY A 99 3.02 -7.82 6.16
CA GLY A 99 1.63 -8.23 6.27
C GLY A 99 1.22 -9.09 5.07
N LEU A 100 1.52 -8.61 3.87
CA LEU A 100 1.31 -9.36 2.63
C LEU A 100 2.13 -10.64 2.59
N ILE A 101 3.43 -10.59 2.93
CA ILE A 101 4.28 -11.80 2.98
C ILE A 101 3.72 -12.83 3.95
N ARG A 102 3.30 -12.39 5.15
CA ARG A 102 2.71 -13.30 6.13
C ARG A 102 1.42 -13.92 5.59
N ASP A 103 0.58 -13.13 4.92
CA ASP A 103 -0.68 -13.63 4.36
C ASP A 103 -0.46 -14.64 3.22
N VAL A 104 0.50 -14.36 2.33
CA VAL A 104 0.94 -15.29 1.27
C VAL A 104 1.47 -16.61 1.85
N ILE A 105 2.22 -16.54 2.95
CA ILE A 105 2.75 -17.74 3.63
C ILE A 105 1.62 -18.51 4.35
N LEU A 106 0.64 -17.82 4.93
CA LEU A 106 -0.44 -18.46 5.68
C LEU A 106 -1.51 -19.08 4.77
N ASN A 107 -1.72 -18.52 3.58
CA ASN A 107 -2.78 -18.92 2.65
C ASN A 107 -2.24 -19.28 1.25
N PRO A 108 -1.23 -20.17 1.12
CA PRO A 108 -0.58 -20.46 -0.17
C PRO A 108 -1.57 -20.93 -1.23
N ASP A 109 -2.59 -21.70 -0.83
CA ASP A 109 -3.63 -22.24 -1.72
C ASP A 109 -4.49 -21.15 -2.38
N THR A 110 -4.71 -20.02 -1.70
CA THR A 110 -5.45 -18.88 -2.28
C THR A 110 -4.62 -18.18 -3.35
N TYR A 111 -3.30 -18.13 -3.19
CA TYR A 111 -2.39 -17.52 -4.15
C TYR A 111 -2.03 -18.46 -5.31
N THR A 112 -2.13 -19.78 -5.15
CA THR A 112 -2.05 -20.72 -6.27
C THR A 112 -3.30 -20.62 -7.15
N GLU A 113 -4.51 -20.44 -6.59
CA GLU A 113 -5.71 -20.14 -7.38
C GLU A 113 -5.56 -18.87 -8.23
N PHE A 114 -4.87 -17.86 -7.71
CA PHE A 114 -4.54 -16.65 -8.47
C PHE A 114 -3.70 -16.98 -9.71
N LEU A 115 -2.64 -17.80 -9.57
CA LEU A 115 -1.83 -18.22 -10.73
C LEU A 115 -2.67 -19.02 -11.75
N VAL A 116 -3.58 -19.89 -11.32
CA VAL A 116 -4.51 -20.60 -12.23
C VAL A 116 -5.38 -19.62 -13.00
N LYS A 117 -5.85 -18.56 -12.35
CA LYS A 117 -6.67 -17.52 -12.99
C LYS A 117 -5.87 -16.68 -13.99
N GLU A 118 -4.63 -16.37 -13.69
CA GLU A 118 -3.75 -15.67 -14.64
C GLU A 118 -3.47 -16.53 -15.88
N TYR A 119 -3.27 -17.84 -15.71
CA TYR A 119 -3.21 -18.77 -16.86
C TYR A 119 -4.52 -18.78 -17.66
N GLU A 120 -5.68 -18.83 -17.00
CA GLU A 120 -6.99 -18.78 -17.68
C GLU A 120 -7.15 -17.49 -18.50
N ASN A 121 -6.75 -16.34 -17.95
CA ASN A 121 -6.77 -15.05 -18.65
C ASN A 121 -5.82 -15.05 -19.86
N ALA A 122 -4.58 -15.53 -19.69
CA ALA A 122 -3.59 -15.60 -20.76
C ALA A 122 -3.98 -16.56 -21.89
N TYR A 123 -4.82 -17.56 -21.60
CA TYR A 123 -5.40 -18.45 -22.61
C TYR A 123 -6.73 -17.94 -23.19
N SER A 124 -7.22 -16.76 -22.79
CA SER A 124 -8.56 -16.29 -23.19
C SER A 124 -8.66 -15.88 -24.66
N ASP A 125 -7.56 -15.47 -25.27
CA ASP A 125 -7.46 -15.13 -26.70
C ASP A 125 -6.84 -16.27 -27.53
N GLY A 126 -6.54 -17.41 -26.89
CA GLY A 126 -5.99 -18.61 -27.51
C GLY A 126 -4.49 -18.57 -27.80
N VAL A 127 -3.78 -17.46 -27.50
CA VAL A 127 -2.34 -17.33 -27.81
C VAL A 127 -1.59 -16.66 -26.67
N ILE A 128 -0.70 -17.41 -26.01
CA ILE A 128 0.20 -16.84 -25.00
C ILE A 128 1.37 -16.12 -25.69
N THR A 129 1.53 -14.83 -25.40
CA THR A 129 2.66 -14.02 -25.85
C THR A 129 3.92 -14.26 -25.02
N ASP A 130 5.10 -13.89 -25.57
CA ASP A 130 6.38 -14.01 -24.88
C ASP A 130 6.41 -13.15 -23.59
N GLU A 131 5.76 -11.98 -23.63
CA GLU A 131 5.59 -11.10 -22.49
C GLU A 131 4.76 -11.77 -21.38
N GLU A 132 3.58 -12.31 -21.68
CA GLU A 132 2.72 -12.99 -20.72
C GLU A 132 3.38 -14.22 -20.12
N LEU A 133 4.11 -14.99 -20.93
CA LEU A 133 4.87 -16.15 -20.46
C LEU A 133 5.97 -15.73 -19.47
N SER A 134 6.61 -14.58 -19.71
CA SER A 134 7.62 -14.03 -18.80
C SER A 134 7.02 -13.59 -17.46
N GLU A 135 5.82 -13.00 -17.48
CA GLU A 135 5.08 -12.59 -16.28
C GLU A 135 4.62 -13.80 -15.46
N LEU A 136 4.05 -14.81 -16.13
CA LEU A 136 3.64 -16.07 -15.49
C LEU A 136 4.83 -16.78 -14.82
N LYS A 137 6.00 -16.81 -15.46
CA LYS A 137 7.24 -17.34 -14.86
C LYS A 137 7.73 -16.52 -13.68
N ALA A 138 7.57 -15.20 -13.72
CA ALA A 138 7.92 -14.34 -12.59
C ALA A 138 7.01 -14.61 -11.39
N ILE A 139 5.71 -14.78 -11.60
CA ILE A 139 4.73 -15.13 -10.56
C ILE A 139 5.02 -16.52 -10.00
N GLN A 140 5.27 -17.51 -10.87
CA GLN A 140 5.65 -18.87 -10.46
C GLN A 140 6.87 -18.86 -9.53
N LYS A 141 7.92 -18.11 -9.92
CA LYS A 141 9.14 -17.98 -9.13
C LYS A 141 8.90 -17.28 -7.79
N ALA A 142 8.02 -16.28 -7.77
CA ALA A 142 7.65 -15.55 -6.55
C ALA A 142 6.89 -16.45 -5.55
N LEU A 143 6.04 -17.35 -6.05
CA LEU A 143 5.28 -18.31 -5.25
C LEU A 143 6.09 -19.56 -4.87
N GLY A 144 7.29 -19.74 -5.44
CA GLY A 144 8.15 -20.89 -5.17
C GLY A 144 7.63 -22.21 -5.74
N ILE A 145 6.77 -22.14 -6.76
CA ILE A 145 6.12 -23.28 -7.40
C ILE A 145 7.09 -23.94 -8.39
N SER A 146 7.19 -25.25 -8.36
CA SER A 146 8.05 -26.00 -9.28
C SER A 146 7.53 -25.95 -10.72
N ASP A 147 8.41 -26.13 -11.71
CA ASP A 147 8.02 -26.17 -13.14
C ASP A 147 6.99 -27.26 -13.44
N GLU A 148 7.01 -28.35 -12.67
CA GLU A 148 6.06 -29.46 -12.79
C GLU A 148 4.66 -29.06 -12.29
N GLU A 149 4.58 -28.42 -11.13
CA GLU A 149 3.32 -27.91 -10.56
C GLU A 149 2.73 -26.79 -11.45
N ALA A 150 3.57 -25.87 -11.93
CA ALA A 150 3.15 -24.83 -12.85
C ALA A 150 2.59 -25.39 -14.16
N ALA A 151 3.18 -26.47 -14.69
CA ALA A 151 2.66 -27.16 -15.88
C ALA A 151 1.27 -27.77 -15.63
N LYS A 152 1.02 -28.35 -14.44
CA LYS A 152 -0.31 -28.85 -14.07
C LYS A 152 -1.34 -27.71 -13.99
N MET A 153 -0.94 -26.56 -13.43
CA MET A 153 -1.78 -25.37 -13.31
C MET A 153 -2.07 -24.73 -14.68
N ALA A 154 -1.10 -24.70 -15.59
CA ALA A 154 -1.27 -24.24 -16.95
C ALA A 154 -2.28 -25.09 -17.73
N VAL A 155 -2.22 -26.43 -17.60
CA VAL A 155 -3.22 -27.33 -18.19
C VAL A 155 -4.61 -27.05 -17.60
N ARG A 156 -4.71 -26.79 -16.30
CA ARG A 156 -5.98 -26.44 -15.65
C ARG A 156 -6.55 -25.13 -16.15
N GLY A 157 -5.73 -24.09 -16.31
CA GLY A 157 -6.12 -22.80 -16.87
C GLY A 157 -6.58 -22.91 -18.32
N ALA A 158 -5.82 -23.62 -19.15
CA ALA A 158 -6.15 -23.86 -20.56
C ALA A 158 -7.49 -24.62 -20.73
N VAL A 159 -7.71 -25.67 -19.95
CA VAL A 159 -8.95 -26.45 -19.99
C VAL A 159 -10.15 -25.63 -19.50
N LYS A 160 -9.98 -24.80 -18.47
CA LYS A 160 -11.04 -23.89 -18.02
C LYS A 160 -11.40 -22.84 -19.07
N SER A 161 -10.39 -22.19 -19.66
CA SER A 161 -10.57 -21.20 -20.73
C SER A 161 -11.31 -21.81 -21.92
N ALA A 162 -10.85 -22.97 -22.41
CA ALA A 162 -11.46 -23.65 -23.56
C ALA A 162 -12.91 -24.11 -23.31
N ILE A 163 -13.26 -24.46 -22.06
CA ILE A 163 -14.64 -24.82 -21.71
C ILE A 163 -15.52 -23.58 -21.53
N ALA A 164 -14.96 -22.44 -21.10
CA ALA A 164 -15.70 -21.20 -20.90
C ALA A 164 -16.26 -20.61 -22.22
N ASP A 165 -15.53 -20.73 -23.33
CA ASP A 165 -16.01 -20.34 -24.67
C ASP A 165 -17.07 -21.31 -25.24
N GLY A 166 -17.20 -22.51 -24.66
CA GLY A 166 -18.19 -23.52 -25.08
C GLY A 166 -17.94 -24.12 -26.46
N LYS A 167 -16.82 -23.79 -27.10
CA LYS A 167 -16.29 -24.39 -28.34
C LYS A 167 -14.79 -24.60 -28.17
N VAL A 168 -14.35 -25.84 -28.36
CA VAL A 168 -12.92 -26.18 -28.37
C VAL A 168 -12.52 -26.38 -29.82
N SER A 169 -11.64 -25.52 -30.33
CA SER A 169 -11.04 -25.66 -31.65
C SER A 169 -10.02 -26.82 -31.69
N ASP A 170 -9.75 -27.35 -32.88
CA ASP A 170 -8.76 -28.43 -33.05
C ASP A 170 -7.34 -27.98 -32.66
N GLU A 171 -7.04 -26.68 -32.82
CA GLU A 171 -5.77 -26.04 -32.46
C GLU A 171 -5.60 -25.94 -30.94
N GLU A 172 -6.62 -25.50 -30.21
CA GLU A 172 -6.61 -25.49 -28.73
C GLU A 172 -6.50 -26.90 -28.16
N ARG A 173 -7.12 -27.88 -28.84
CA ARG A 173 -7.08 -29.28 -28.43
C ARG A 173 -5.67 -29.85 -28.54
N GLU A 174 -4.95 -29.53 -29.62
CA GLU A 174 -3.55 -29.93 -29.81
C GLU A 174 -2.63 -29.27 -28.77
N MET A 175 -2.84 -27.97 -28.48
CA MET A 175 -2.10 -27.25 -27.44
C MET A 175 -2.34 -27.81 -26.03
N ILE A 176 -3.59 -28.14 -25.68
CA ILE A 176 -3.92 -28.76 -24.40
C ILE A 176 -3.33 -30.18 -24.31
N ASP A 177 -3.36 -30.97 -25.39
CA ASP A 177 -2.77 -32.32 -25.40
C ASP A 177 -1.24 -32.26 -25.30
N GLU A 178 -0.61 -31.25 -25.91
CA GLU A 178 0.81 -30.95 -25.78
C GLU A 178 1.17 -30.57 -24.35
N ALA A 179 0.44 -29.63 -23.74
CA ALA A 179 0.61 -29.27 -22.33
C ALA A 179 0.35 -30.47 -21.39
N ALA A 180 -0.57 -31.35 -21.74
CA ALA A 180 -0.91 -32.55 -20.99
C ALA A 180 0.04 -33.74 -21.24
N LYS A 181 1.10 -33.61 -22.05
CA LYS A 181 2.09 -34.68 -22.32
C LYS A 181 2.78 -35.22 -21.06
N ASN A 182 2.78 -34.47 -19.97
CA ASN A 182 3.32 -34.92 -18.67
C ASN A 182 2.28 -35.67 -17.80
N LEU A 183 1.00 -35.67 -18.17
CA LEU A 183 -0.08 -36.37 -17.44
C LEU A 183 -0.27 -37.82 -17.91
N SER A 184 -0.80 -38.70 -17.05
CA SER A 184 -1.06 -40.10 -17.44
C SER A 184 -2.04 -40.23 -18.61
N LYS A 185 -1.86 -41.25 -19.45
CA LYS A 185 -2.70 -41.54 -20.64
C LYS A 185 -4.20 -41.62 -20.32
N ALA A 186 -4.55 -42.09 -19.11
CA ALA A 186 -5.92 -42.16 -18.62
C ALA A 186 -6.53 -40.78 -18.29
N LYS A 187 -5.73 -39.82 -17.76
CA LYS A 187 -6.17 -38.45 -17.50
C LYS A 187 -6.41 -37.70 -18.82
N ARG A 188 -5.55 -37.88 -19.84
CA ARG A 188 -5.72 -37.26 -21.17
C ARG A 188 -7.01 -37.69 -21.89
N THR A 189 -7.33 -38.99 -21.88
CA THR A 189 -8.57 -39.47 -22.52
C THR A 189 -9.83 -38.91 -21.84
N LYS A 190 -9.78 -38.63 -20.53
CA LYS A 190 -10.90 -38.01 -19.82
C LYS A 190 -10.98 -36.51 -20.06
N LEU A 191 -9.85 -35.80 -20.14
CA LEU A 191 -9.79 -34.40 -20.57
C LEU A 191 -10.33 -34.23 -22.00
N GLY A 192 -9.94 -35.11 -22.93
CA GLY A 192 -10.48 -35.11 -24.29
C GLY A 192 -12.00 -35.26 -24.35
N LYS A 193 -12.58 -36.14 -23.51
CA LYS A 193 -14.04 -36.29 -23.38
C LYS A 193 -14.71 -35.07 -22.74
N ALA A 194 -14.03 -34.37 -21.84
CA ALA A 194 -14.51 -33.13 -21.23
C ALA A 194 -14.63 -32.02 -22.27
N LEU A 195 -13.58 -31.85 -23.07
CA LEU A 195 -13.52 -30.90 -24.18
C LEU A 195 -14.62 -31.20 -25.22
N ASP A 196 -14.89 -32.47 -25.53
CA ASP A 196 -16.00 -32.88 -26.42
C ASP A 196 -17.40 -32.56 -25.85
N SER A 197 -17.54 -32.61 -24.52
CA SER A 197 -18.84 -32.43 -23.86
C SER A 197 -19.20 -30.97 -23.61
N GLY A 198 -18.23 -30.04 -23.72
CA GLY A 198 -18.42 -28.61 -23.46
C GLY A 198 -18.87 -28.30 -22.02
N LYS A 199 -18.72 -29.23 -21.08
CA LYS A 199 -19.13 -29.09 -19.69
C LYS A 199 -18.03 -29.55 -18.75
N ILE A 200 -17.75 -28.74 -17.72
CA ILE A 200 -17.01 -29.21 -16.55
C ILE A 200 -17.93 -30.19 -15.83
N THR A 201 -17.66 -31.49 -15.97
CA THR A 201 -18.36 -32.52 -15.18
C THR A 201 -17.64 -32.70 -13.85
N ASP A 202 -18.35 -33.16 -12.81
CA ASP A 202 -17.77 -33.43 -11.48
C ASP A 202 -16.54 -34.36 -11.54
N GLU A 203 -16.46 -35.23 -12.57
CA GLU A 203 -15.30 -36.08 -12.81
C GLU A 203 -14.07 -35.30 -13.30
N VAL A 204 -14.27 -34.26 -14.11
CA VAL A 204 -13.21 -33.38 -14.62
C VAL A 204 -12.72 -32.47 -13.52
N GLU A 205 -13.63 -31.93 -12.71
CA GLU A 205 -13.27 -31.15 -11.52
C GLU A 205 -12.46 -31.99 -10.53
N LYS A 206 -12.85 -33.25 -10.28
CA LYS A 206 -12.04 -34.19 -9.48
C LYS A 206 -10.68 -34.51 -10.11
N ILE A 207 -10.58 -34.59 -11.43
CA ILE A 207 -9.30 -34.79 -12.11
C ILE A 207 -8.42 -33.57 -11.93
N LEU A 208 -8.97 -32.36 -12.10
CA LEU A 208 -8.26 -31.10 -11.91
C LEU A 208 -7.83 -30.89 -10.45
N GLN A 209 -8.66 -31.26 -9.47
CA GLN A 209 -8.29 -31.25 -8.05
C GLN A 209 -7.23 -32.31 -7.73
N SER A 210 -7.28 -33.50 -8.35
CA SER A 210 -6.23 -34.54 -8.21
C SER A 210 -4.91 -34.22 -8.93
N LEU A 211 -4.79 -33.03 -9.51
CA LEU A 211 -3.51 -32.49 -10.01
C LEU A 211 -2.82 -31.62 -8.95
N ASP A 212 -3.57 -31.12 -7.96
CA ASP A 212 -3.04 -30.30 -6.86
C ASP A 212 -2.39 -31.19 -5.76
N ASP A 213 -2.70 -32.49 -5.71
CA ASP A 213 -2.00 -33.55 -4.95
C ASP A 213 -0.78 -34.13 -5.71
#